data_AF-A0A1M7CKR7-F1
#
_entry.id   AF-A0A1M7CKR7-F1
#
_cell.length_a   1.000
_cell.length_b   1.000
_cell.length_c   1.000
_cell.angle_alpha   90.00
_cell.angle_beta   90.00
_cell.angle_gamma   90.00
#
_symmetry.space_group_name_H-M   'P 1'
#
loop_
_entity.id
_entity.type
_entity.pdbx_description
1 polymer ?
#
loop_
_entity_poly.entity_id
_entity_poly.type
_entity_poly.pdbx_seq_one_letter_code
_entity_poly.pdbx_strand_id
1 'polypeptide(L)'
;MIDPSPELPDDMPVVSLELPRKVRQALTAAGFRTVGRIREAPDAEILRIQDLGESSLALLRKTLGLPSSMGVRCNAVPMPVKNKSRDH
;
A
#
# COMPACT_ATOMS: atom_id res chain seq x y z
N MET A 1 -10.29 -17.09 -7.58
CA MET A 1 -9.37 -16.06 -7.05
C MET A 1 -9.67 -14.81 -7.87
N ILE A 2 -9.79 -13.63 -7.27
CA ILE A 2 -10.34 -12.44 -7.93
C ILE A 2 -9.21 -11.56 -8.45
N ASP A 3 -9.33 -11.12 -9.69
CA ASP A 3 -8.37 -10.19 -10.29
C ASP A 3 -8.44 -8.84 -9.55
N PRO A 4 -7.31 -8.32 -9.04
CA PRO A 4 -7.29 -7.02 -8.40
C PRO A 4 -7.60 -5.93 -9.42
N SER A 5 -8.79 -5.34 -9.31
CA SER A 5 -9.33 -4.36 -10.25
C SER A 5 -9.78 -3.10 -9.50
N PRO A 6 -9.75 -1.89 -10.11
CA PRO A 6 -10.23 -0.67 -9.47
C PRO A 6 -11.74 -0.65 -9.20
N GLU A 7 -12.52 -1.57 -9.76
CA GLU A 7 -13.96 -1.64 -9.51
C GLU A 7 -14.30 -2.48 -8.28
N LEU A 8 -13.29 -2.98 -7.55
CA LEU A 8 -13.50 -3.79 -6.36
C LEU A 8 -14.03 -2.97 -5.17
N PRO A 9 -14.97 -3.54 -4.40
CA PRO A 9 -15.46 -2.90 -3.18
C PRO A 9 -14.37 -2.85 -2.11
N ASP A 10 -14.40 -1.81 -1.30
CA ASP A 10 -13.41 -1.57 -0.24
C ASP A 10 -13.47 -2.62 0.89
N ASP A 11 -14.63 -3.27 1.08
CA ASP A 11 -14.84 -4.39 2.00
C ASP A 11 -14.18 -5.70 1.52
N MET A 12 -13.71 -5.74 0.26
CA MET A 12 -13.06 -6.90 -0.32
C MET A 12 -11.77 -7.23 0.45
N PRO A 13 -11.62 -8.46 0.97
CA PRO A 13 -10.42 -8.83 1.69
C PRO A 13 -9.25 -9.13 0.74
N VAL A 14 -8.05 -8.67 1.10
CA VAL A 14 -6.81 -8.81 0.29
C VAL A 14 -6.42 -10.26 0.06
N VAL A 15 -6.86 -11.16 0.93
CA VAL A 15 -6.63 -12.61 0.83
C VAL A 15 -7.40 -13.25 -0.32
N SER A 16 -8.50 -12.61 -0.76
CA SER A 16 -9.36 -13.10 -1.84
C SER A 16 -8.87 -12.64 -3.23
N LEU A 17 -7.90 -11.73 -3.26
CA LEU A 17 -7.25 -11.25 -4.47
C LEU A 17 -6.16 -12.23 -4.92
N GLU A 18 -5.90 -12.24 -6.23
CA GLU A 18 -4.75 -12.91 -6.85
C GLU A 18 -3.44 -12.17 -6.56
N LEU A 19 -3.06 -12.14 -5.27
CA LEU A 19 -1.81 -11.56 -4.80
C LEU A 19 -0.82 -12.65 -4.33
N PRO A 20 0.50 -12.39 -4.47
CA PRO A 20 1.51 -13.27 -3.90
C PRO A 20 1.28 -13.51 -2.41
N ARG A 21 1.48 -14.74 -1.94
CA ARG A 21 1.29 -15.10 -0.52
C ARG A 21 2.11 -14.20 0.42
N LYS A 22 3.31 -13.80 0.00
CA LYS A 22 4.18 -12.86 0.73
C LYS A 22 3.54 -11.49 0.88
N VAL A 23 3.03 -10.92 -0.21
CA VAL A 23 2.31 -9.63 -0.23
C VAL A 23 1.11 -9.66 0.72
N ARG A 24 0.30 -10.74 0.67
CA ARG A 24 -0.85 -10.89 1.58
C ARG A 24 -0.44 -10.99 3.05
N GLN A 25 0.62 -11.73 3.36
CA GLN A 25 1.14 -11.85 4.72
C GLN A 25 1.68 -10.51 5.23
N ALA A 26 2.43 -9.80 4.39
CA ALA A 26 2.96 -8.47 4.67
C ALA A 26 1.85 -7.46 4.99
N LEU A 27 0.83 -7.40 4.13
CA LEU A 27 -0.35 -6.56 4.30
C LEU A 27 -1.11 -6.94 5.59
N THR A 28 -1.34 -8.23 5.81
CA THR A 28 -2.03 -8.71 7.03
C THR A 28 -1.25 -8.37 8.30
N ALA A 29 0.08 -8.53 8.28
CA ALA A 29 0.98 -8.22 9.40
C ALA A 29 0.99 -6.72 9.71
N ALA A 30 0.88 -5.88 8.68
CA ALA A 30 0.77 -4.44 8.81
C ALA A 30 -0.67 -3.93 9.08
N GLY A 31 -1.67 -4.84 9.14
CA GLY A 31 -3.08 -4.49 9.42
C GLY A 31 -3.94 -4.17 8.19
N PHE A 32 -3.38 -4.24 6.98
CA PHE A 32 -4.08 -4.05 5.71
C PHE A 32 -4.80 -5.34 5.29
N ARG A 33 -5.99 -5.57 5.85
CA ARG A 33 -6.80 -6.77 5.55
C ARG A 33 -7.78 -6.58 4.39
N THR A 34 -8.10 -5.34 4.02
CA THR A 34 -9.13 -5.00 3.03
C THR A 34 -8.61 -4.04 1.95
N VAL A 35 -9.24 -4.06 0.77
CA VAL A 35 -8.91 -3.17 -0.36
C VAL A 35 -9.06 -1.71 0.01
N GLY A 36 -10.10 -1.36 0.77
CA GLY A 36 -10.31 0.00 1.27
C GLY A 36 -9.13 0.50 2.09
N ARG A 37 -8.58 -0.36 2.95
CA ARG A 37 -7.45 0.03 3.77
C ARG A 37 -6.17 0.22 2.96
N ILE A 38 -5.95 -0.56 1.90
CA ILE A 38 -4.86 -0.34 0.94
C ILE A 38 -5.05 0.98 0.18
N ARG A 39 -6.29 1.28 -0.23
CA ARG A 39 -6.65 2.53 -0.93
C ARG A 39 -6.44 3.77 -0.07
N GLU A 40 -6.73 3.67 1.22
CA GLU A 40 -6.49 4.74 2.17
C GLU A 40 -5.01 4.90 2.52
N ALA A 41 -4.21 3.85 2.36
CA ALA A 41 -2.79 3.86 2.67
C ALA A 41 -1.98 4.63 1.60
N PRO A 42 -1.10 5.56 2.00
CA PRO A 42 -0.12 6.15 1.11
C PRO A 42 1.01 5.16 0.79
N ASP A 43 1.70 5.40 -0.32
CA ASP A 43 2.82 4.55 -0.75
C ASP A 43 3.92 4.46 0.29
N ALA A 44 4.14 5.55 1.03
CA ALA A 44 5.11 5.59 2.11
C ALA A 44 4.77 4.62 3.25
N GLU A 45 3.48 4.39 3.55
CA GLU A 45 3.08 3.36 4.53
C GLU A 45 3.27 1.96 3.96
N ILE A 46 2.89 1.74 2.70
CA ILE A 46 3.03 0.42 2.08
C ILE A 46 4.52 0.05 1.91
N LEU A 47 5.37 0.99 1.49
CA LEU A 47 6.83 0.81 1.39
C LEU A 47 7.54 0.67 2.74
N ARG A 48 6.90 1.06 3.85
CA ARG A 48 7.43 0.78 5.20
C ARG A 48 7.26 -0.67 5.62
N ILE A 49 6.42 -1.44 4.93
CA ILE A 49 6.20 -2.84 5.22
C ILE A 49 7.39 -3.64 4.68
N GLN A 50 8.07 -4.36 5.57
CA GLN A 50 9.37 -4.98 5.30
C GLN A 50 9.34 -6.01 4.15
N ASP A 51 8.17 -6.60 3.88
CA ASP A 51 7.93 -7.56 2.80
C ASP A 51 7.32 -6.94 1.52
N LEU A 52 7.07 -5.62 1.49
CA LEU A 52 6.54 -4.90 0.33
C LEU A 52 7.57 -3.90 -0.22
N GLY A 53 8.15 -4.25 -1.36
CA GLY A 53 9.02 -3.35 -2.11
C GLY A 53 8.28 -2.53 -3.17
N GLU A 54 9.02 -1.63 -3.81
CA GLU A 54 8.55 -0.76 -4.90
C GLU A 54 7.86 -1.53 -6.03
N SER A 55 8.35 -2.73 -6.35
CA SER A 55 7.75 -3.59 -7.38
C SER A 55 6.36 -4.11 -7.01
N SER A 56 6.15 -4.49 -5.74
CA SER A 56 4.83 -4.93 -5.26
C SER A 56 3.85 -3.76 -5.17
N LEU A 57 4.34 -2.59 -4.74
CA LEU A 57 3.56 -1.36 -4.73
C LEU A 57 3.13 -0.97 -6.16
N ALA A 58 4.06 -0.97 -7.12
CA ALA A 58 3.76 -0.62 -8.51
C ALA A 58 2.72 -1.57 -9.12
N LEU A 59 2.81 -2.87 -8.81
CA LEU A 59 1.81 -3.85 -9.21
C LEU A 59 0.44 -3.51 -8.61
N LEU A 60 0.35 -3.29 -7.30
CA LEU A 60 -0.89 -2.93 -6.60
C LEU A 60 -1.51 -1.65 -7.15
N ARG A 61 -0.70 -0.62 -7.44
CA ARG A 61 -1.16 0.64 -8.06
C ARG A 61 -1.75 0.41 -9.44
N LYS A 62 -1.08 -0.41 -10.25
CA LYS A 62 -1.52 -0.74 -11.61
C LYS A 62 -2.80 -1.56 -11.62
N THR A 63 -2.95 -2.49 -10.67
CA THR A 63 -4.09 -3.41 -10.59
C THR A 63 -5.29 -2.77 -9.87
N LEU A 64 -5.10 -2.14 -8.72
CA LEU A 64 -6.17 -1.49 -7.96
C LEU A 64 -6.53 -0.08 -8.47
N GLY A 65 -5.84 0.40 -9.50
CA GLY A 65 -6.04 1.73 -10.11
C GLY A 65 -5.95 2.86 -9.10
N LEU A 66 -4.99 2.79 -8.17
CA LEU A 66 -4.86 3.79 -7.10
C LEU A 66 -4.47 5.14 -7.71
N PRO A 67 -5.17 6.24 -7.38
CA PRO A 67 -4.72 7.58 -7.76
C PRO A 67 -3.37 7.83 -7.09
N SER A 68 -2.41 8.24 -7.91
CA SER A 68 -1.01 8.30 -7.54
C SER A 68 -0.75 9.24 -6.35
N SER A 69 0.04 8.79 -5.38
CA SER A 69 0.65 9.52 -4.25
C SER A 69 -0.23 10.05 -3.12
N MET A 70 -1.44 10.54 -3.38
CA MET A 70 -2.26 11.21 -2.36
C MET A 70 -3.33 10.26 -1.82
N GLY A 71 -3.04 9.57 -0.72
CA GLY A 71 -4.06 8.89 0.08
C GLY A 71 -5.25 9.83 0.31
N VAL A 72 -6.47 9.28 0.22
CA VAL A 72 -7.75 10.02 0.10
C VAL A 72 -8.04 10.98 1.27
N ARG A 73 -7.21 10.97 2.32
CA ARG A 73 -7.25 11.89 3.45
C ARG A 73 -5.92 12.63 3.59
N CYS A 74 -5.63 13.54 2.66
CA CYS A 74 -4.57 14.53 2.85
C CYS A 74 -5.00 15.51 3.95
N ASN A 75 -4.87 15.13 5.23
CA ASN A 75 -4.60 16.12 6.25
C ASN A 75 -3.09 16.29 6.29
N ALA A 76 -2.64 17.46 5.85
CA ALA A 76 -1.24 17.82 5.73
C ALA A 76 -0.51 17.58 7.05
N VAL A 77 0.41 16.61 7.07
CA VAL A 77 1.50 16.60 8.03
C VAL A 77 2.79 16.56 7.22
N PRO A 78 3.62 17.63 7.24
CA PRO A 78 4.90 17.60 6.58
C PRO A 78 5.76 16.56 7.31
N MET A 79 6.07 15.46 6.63
CA MET A 79 7.02 14.50 7.15
C MET A 79 8.40 15.16 7.17
N PRO A 80 9.09 15.23 8.31
CA PRO A 80 10.42 15.79 8.35
C PRO A 80 11.36 14.87 7.57
N VAL A 81 11.98 15.41 6.53
CA VAL A 81 13.12 14.79 5.86
C VAL A 81 14.18 14.52 6.91
N LYS A 82 14.46 13.24 7.18
CA LYS A 82 15.52 12.86 8.13
C LYS A 82 16.87 13.14 7.49
N ASN A 83 17.35 14.35 7.74
CA ASN A 83 18.75 14.75 7.78
C ASN A 83 19.70 13.58 8.05
N LYS A 84 20.50 13.20 7.05
CA LYS A 84 21.80 12.57 7.31
C LYS A 84 22.82 13.70 7.44
N SER A 85 23.10 14.08 8.69
CA SER A 85 24.40 14.64 9.06
C SER A 85 25.49 13.75 8.48
N ARG A 86 26.33 14.30 7.62
CA ARG A 86 27.66 13.77 7.39
C ARG A 86 28.61 14.71 8.13
N ASP A 87 28.91 14.30 9.35
CA ASP A 87 30.12 14.71 10.07
C ASP A 87 31.30 14.03 9.36
N HIS A 88 32.21 14.85 8.82
CA HIS A 88 33.67 14.71 8.92
C HIS A 88 34.36 15.88 8.21
#